data_AF-A0AAU1M335-F1
#
_entry.id   AF-A0AAU1M335-F1
#
_cell.length_a   1.000
_cell.length_b   1.000
_cell.length_c   1.000
_cell.angle_alpha   90.00
_cell.angle_beta   90.00
_cell.angle_gamma   90.00
#
_symmetry.space_group_name_H-M   'P 1'
#
loop_
_entity.id
_entity.type
_entity.pdbx_description
1 polymer ?
#
loop_
_entity_poly.entity_id
_entity_poly.type
_entity_poly.pdbx_seq_one_letter_code
_entity_poly.pdbx_strand_id
1 'polypeptide(L)'
;MEDIELPHRGWGNGTVPVSHAPKSETTVVEIKGGTLAGFYVYGLINTPDRLEQGRMLVKHNLGGHRVRAIVPREYTHLKVKKMSNGSPFPRWKIGFRAAGSLPKLVKSVEGRHPDVLLYTGERTTLKLEVGKGYAGFSHRPLSGGEATPLEGCDGPFRGTVELPGPGLIEVDCLVRWSATLH
;
A
#
# COMPACT_ATOMS: atom_id res chain seq x y z
N MET A 1 -1.59 6.62 -16.73
CA MET A 1 -1.06 5.85 -15.59
C MET A 1 -1.34 4.39 -15.92
N GLU A 2 -0.30 3.58 -16.12
CA GLU A 2 -0.49 2.18 -16.54
C GLU A 2 -0.98 1.33 -15.36
N ASP A 3 -2.28 1.10 -15.37
CA ASP A 3 -2.99 0.18 -14.49
C ASP A 3 -2.53 -1.26 -14.78
N ILE A 4 -2.13 -2.02 -13.76
CA ILE A 4 -1.88 -3.46 -13.95
C ILE A 4 -3.19 -4.23 -14.05
N GLU A 5 -3.08 -5.44 -14.62
CA GLU A 5 -4.10 -6.45 -14.50
C GLU A 5 -4.32 -6.85 -13.03
N LEU A 6 -5.58 -7.04 -12.66
CA LEU A 6 -6.00 -7.56 -11.36
C LEU A 6 -6.69 -8.92 -11.59
N PRO A 7 -5.91 -10.01 -11.76
CA PRO A 7 -6.43 -11.30 -12.19
C PRO A 7 -7.24 -11.98 -11.09
N HIS A 8 -6.88 -11.78 -9.81
CA HIS A 8 -7.60 -12.37 -8.69
C HIS A 8 -8.84 -11.53 -8.38
N ARG A 9 -9.99 -12.18 -8.26
CA ARG A 9 -11.27 -11.52 -8.01
C ARG A 9 -12.09 -12.37 -7.06
N GLY A 10 -12.84 -11.72 -6.20
CA GLY A 10 -13.71 -12.43 -5.28
C GLY A 10 -14.81 -11.58 -4.68
N TRP A 11 -15.67 -12.26 -3.95
CA TRP A 11 -16.74 -11.68 -3.17
C TRP A 11 -16.69 -12.30 -1.77
N GLY A 12 -16.86 -11.50 -0.72
CA GLY A 12 -16.70 -12.01 0.63
C GLY A 12 -15.25 -12.14 1.08
N ASN A 13 -15.05 -12.88 2.18
CA ASN A 13 -13.73 -13.27 2.64
C ASN A 13 -13.05 -14.14 1.58
N GLY A 14 -11.73 -14.08 1.49
CA GLY A 14 -11.00 -14.91 0.54
C GLY A 14 -9.52 -14.97 0.85
N THR A 15 -8.84 -15.89 0.17
CA THR A 15 -7.39 -16.03 0.22
C THR A 15 -6.86 -16.02 -1.21
N VAL A 16 -5.77 -15.29 -1.44
CA VAL A 16 -5.15 -15.11 -2.77
C VAL A 16 -3.68 -15.50 -2.66
N PRO A 17 -3.15 -16.40 -3.50
CA PRO A 17 -1.72 -16.69 -3.52
C PRO A 17 -0.93 -15.45 -3.96
N VAL A 18 0.19 -15.19 -3.32
CA VAL A 18 1.05 -14.05 -3.67
C VAL A 18 1.89 -14.40 -4.91
N SER A 19 1.75 -13.60 -5.95
CA SER A 19 2.65 -13.66 -7.11
C SER A 19 3.83 -12.72 -6.89
N HIS A 20 4.88 -13.25 -6.28
CA HIS A 20 6.06 -12.46 -5.94
C HIS A 20 6.83 -11.99 -7.17
N ALA A 21 7.30 -10.74 -7.12
CA ALA A 21 8.30 -10.21 -8.05
C ALA A 21 9.63 -10.99 -7.95
N PRO A 22 10.55 -10.87 -8.94
CA PRO A 22 11.90 -11.43 -8.84
C PRO A 22 12.60 -11.02 -7.55
N LYS A 23 13.48 -11.86 -6.98
CA LYS A 23 14.10 -11.64 -5.65
C LYS A 23 14.82 -10.29 -5.50
N SER A 24 15.28 -9.72 -6.61
CA SER A 24 15.93 -8.40 -6.68
C SER A 24 14.98 -7.22 -6.49
N GLU A 25 13.66 -7.44 -6.46
CA GLU A 25 12.67 -6.37 -6.38
C GLU A 25 11.65 -6.60 -5.26
N THR A 26 11.15 -5.50 -4.71
CA THR A 26 10.04 -5.54 -3.75
C THR A 26 8.73 -5.90 -4.48
N THR A 27 7.94 -6.79 -3.89
CA THR A 27 6.59 -7.10 -4.38
C THR A 27 5.60 -6.08 -3.86
N VAL A 28 4.81 -5.50 -4.75
CA VAL A 28 3.70 -4.61 -4.39
C VAL A 28 2.39 -5.23 -4.84
N VAL A 29 1.43 -5.28 -3.91
CA VAL A 29 0.05 -5.63 -4.24
C VAL A 29 -0.71 -4.38 -4.63
N GLU A 30 -1.52 -4.49 -5.67
CA GLU A 30 -2.52 -3.50 -6.03
C GLU A 30 -3.91 -4.09 -5.81
N ILE A 31 -4.73 -3.38 -5.05
CA ILE A 31 -6.04 -3.84 -4.60
C ILE A 31 -7.08 -2.84 -5.06
N LYS A 32 -8.15 -3.33 -5.68
CA LYS A 32 -9.33 -2.51 -6.04
C LYS A 32 -10.56 -3.06 -5.34
N GLY A 33 -11.18 -2.23 -4.52
CA GLY A 33 -12.45 -2.53 -3.86
C GLY A 33 -13.66 -2.06 -4.65
N GLY A 34 -14.84 -2.43 -4.15
CA GLY A 34 -16.13 -1.94 -4.60
C GLY A 34 -16.56 -0.67 -3.85
N THR A 35 -17.63 -0.05 -4.30
CA THR A 35 -18.14 1.23 -3.77
C THR A 35 -18.95 1.11 -2.48
N LEU A 36 -19.34 -0.10 -2.07
CA LEU A 36 -20.41 -0.32 -1.09
C LEU A 36 -19.94 -0.61 0.33
N ALA A 37 -18.70 -1.05 0.53
CA ALA A 37 -18.14 -1.32 1.85
C ALA A 37 -16.61 -1.46 1.80
N GLY A 38 -15.98 -1.48 2.97
CA GLY A 38 -14.54 -1.70 3.11
C GLY A 38 -14.18 -3.13 3.51
N PHE A 39 -12.90 -3.48 3.37
CA PHE A 39 -12.31 -4.74 3.81
C PHE A 39 -10.85 -4.55 4.25
N TYR A 40 -10.36 -5.52 5.00
CA TYR A 40 -8.96 -5.62 5.40
C TYR A 40 -8.24 -6.65 4.55
N VAL A 41 -6.96 -6.40 4.26
CA VAL A 41 -6.07 -7.36 3.64
C VAL A 41 -4.90 -7.63 4.58
N TYR A 42 -4.71 -8.89 4.94
CA TYR A 42 -3.63 -9.37 5.81
C TYR A 42 -2.65 -10.22 5.01
N GLY A 43 -1.37 -10.17 5.41
CA GLY A 43 -0.41 -11.19 5.00
C GLY A 43 -0.72 -12.54 5.64
N LEU A 44 -0.42 -13.63 4.95
CA LEU A 44 -0.62 -14.99 5.44
C LEU A 44 0.57 -15.88 5.04
N ILE A 45 1.15 -16.53 6.03
CA ILE A 45 2.04 -17.68 5.81
C ILE A 45 1.14 -18.90 5.77
N ASN A 46 0.97 -19.50 4.61
CA ASN A 46 0.12 -20.65 4.37
C ASN A 46 0.90 -21.65 3.51
N THR A 47 1.57 -22.56 4.23
CA THR A 47 2.40 -23.65 3.75
C THR A 47 1.87 -24.96 4.34
N PRO A 48 2.26 -26.15 3.84
CA PRO A 48 1.81 -27.42 4.40
C PRO A 48 2.02 -27.54 5.92
N ASP A 49 3.10 -26.94 6.44
CA ASP A 49 3.50 -27.08 7.85
C ASP A 49 3.11 -25.89 8.74
N ARG A 50 2.66 -24.77 8.15
CA ARG A 50 2.42 -23.52 8.87
C ARG A 50 1.27 -22.72 8.26
N LEU A 51 0.31 -22.37 9.11
CA LEU A 51 -0.78 -21.45 8.81
C LEU A 51 -0.82 -20.33 9.86
N GLU A 52 -0.32 -19.15 9.50
CA GLU A 52 -0.20 -18.01 10.39
C GLU A 52 -0.61 -16.71 9.72
N GLN A 53 -1.53 -15.99 10.34
CA GLN A 53 -1.94 -14.66 9.89
C GLN A 53 -0.92 -13.62 10.37
N GLY A 54 -0.29 -12.94 9.42
CA GLY A 54 0.63 -11.85 9.70
C GLY A 54 -0.09 -10.51 9.89
N ARG A 55 0.67 -9.44 9.72
CA ARG A 55 0.17 -8.07 9.89
C ARG A 55 -0.86 -7.69 8.82
N MET A 56 -1.68 -6.69 9.15
CA MET A 56 -2.54 -6.02 8.16
C MET A 56 -1.65 -5.25 7.18
N LEU A 57 -1.85 -5.46 5.89
CA LEU A 57 -1.16 -4.71 4.84
C LEU A 57 -1.96 -3.50 4.38
N VAL A 58 -3.28 -3.65 4.30
CA VAL A 58 -4.16 -2.61 3.77
C VAL A 58 -5.49 -2.59 4.53
N LYS A 59 -5.92 -1.38 4.84
CA LYS A 59 -7.30 -1.04 5.16
C LYS A 59 -7.96 -0.40 3.93
N HIS A 60 -8.78 -1.14 3.20
CA HIS A 60 -9.48 -0.62 2.03
C HIS A 60 -10.86 -0.09 2.45
N ASN A 61 -11.06 1.23 2.34
CA ASN A 61 -12.34 1.88 2.65
C ASN A 61 -13.21 2.03 1.40
N LEU A 62 -14.44 2.50 1.58
CA LEU A 62 -15.40 2.82 0.51
C LEU A 62 -14.74 3.55 -0.68
N GLY A 63 -14.93 3.01 -1.88
CA GLY A 63 -14.54 3.66 -3.13
C GLY A 63 -13.97 2.69 -4.16
N GLY A 64 -14.12 3.02 -5.44
CA GLY A 64 -13.56 2.22 -6.54
C GLY A 64 -12.06 2.41 -6.77
N HIS A 65 -11.34 2.99 -5.80
CA HIS A 65 -9.94 3.36 -5.95
C HIS A 65 -9.01 2.14 -5.83
N ARG A 66 -7.91 2.19 -6.56
CA ARG A 66 -6.78 1.27 -6.40
C ARG A 66 -5.95 1.75 -5.22
N VAL A 67 -5.59 0.84 -4.34
CA VAL A 67 -4.65 1.06 -3.23
C VAL A 67 -3.47 0.13 -3.41
N ARG A 68 -2.32 0.53 -2.92
CA ARG A 68 -1.08 -0.25 -3.04
C ARG A 68 -0.48 -0.48 -1.68
N ALA A 69 0.17 -1.62 -1.51
CA ALA A 69 0.96 -1.94 -0.32
C ALA A 69 2.11 -2.87 -0.66
N ILE A 70 3.19 -2.76 0.11
CA ILE A 70 4.30 -3.70 0.03
C ILE A 70 3.87 -5.05 0.61
N VAL A 71 4.22 -6.13 -0.08
CA VAL A 71 4.02 -7.50 0.39
C VAL A 71 5.36 -8.08 0.82
N PRO A 72 5.59 -8.24 2.14
CA PRO A 72 6.75 -8.94 2.65
C PRO A 72 6.91 -10.35 2.09
N ARG A 73 8.16 -10.80 1.97
CA ARG A 73 8.54 -12.05 1.26
C ARG A 73 8.10 -13.32 1.99
N GLU A 74 7.92 -13.23 3.29
CA GLU A 74 7.45 -14.33 4.12
C GLU A 74 5.98 -14.70 3.83
N TYR A 75 5.19 -13.78 3.28
CA TYR A 75 3.77 -14.03 3.02
C TYR A 75 3.56 -14.74 1.69
N THR A 76 3.21 -16.02 1.78
CA THR A 76 2.81 -16.84 0.64
C THR A 76 1.43 -16.47 0.07
N HIS A 77 0.55 -15.88 0.89
CA HIS A 77 -0.83 -15.60 0.55
C HIS A 77 -1.27 -14.25 1.15
N LEU A 78 -2.32 -13.67 0.58
CA LEU A 78 -3.08 -12.57 1.17
C LEU A 78 -4.46 -13.05 1.59
N LYS A 79 -4.90 -12.63 2.77
CA LYS A 79 -6.22 -12.92 3.31
C LYS A 79 -7.07 -11.67 3.30
N VAL A 80 -8.18 -11.71 2.58
CA VAL A 80 -9.19 -10.65 2.52
C VAL A 80 -10.27 -10.93 3.57
N LYS A 81 -10.52 -9.96 4.46
CA LYS A 81 -11.48 -10.09 5.56
C LYS A 81 -12.43 -8.90 5.62
N LYS A 82 -13.71 -9.18 5.89
CA LYS A 82 -14.74 -8.14 6.12
C LYS A 82 -14.36 -7.21 7.26
N MET A 83 -14.68 -5.92 7.15
CA MET A 83 -14.51 -4.99 8.26
C MET A 83 -15.48 -5.20 9.42
N SER A 84 -16.76 -5.46 9.12
CA SER A 84 -17.82 -5.61 10.11
C SER A 84 -18.82 -6.68 9.67
N ASN A 85 -19.41 -7.41 10.62
CA ASN A 85 -20.30 -8.53 10.28
C ASN A 85 -21.63 -8.09 9.62
N GLY A 86 -22.05 -6.82 9.78
CA GLY A 86 -23.33 -6.30 9.26
C GLY A 86 -23.30 -5.56 7.92
N SER A 87 -22.14 -5.14 7.40
CA SER A 87 -22.09 -4.39 6.14
C SER A 87 -22.19 -5.31 4.91
N PRO A 88 -22.61 -4.85 3.72
CA PRO A 88 -22.39 -5.60 2.48
C PRO A 88 -20.89 -5.91 2.31
N PHE A 89 -20.52 -7.00 1.64
CA PHE A 89 -19.11 -7.23 1.30
C PHE A 89 -18.86 -6.74 -0.13
N PRO A 90 -17.91 -5.84 -0.38
CA PRO A 90 -17.64 -5.39 -1.74
C PRO A 90 -16.98 -6.49 -2.57
N ARG A 91 -17.15 -6.45 -3.89
CA ARG A 91 -16.24 -7.19 -4.77
C ARG A 91 -14.84 -6.61 -4.62
N TRP A 92 -13.84 -7.48 -4.65
CA TRP A 92 -12.44 -7.07 -4.64
C TRP A 92 -11.72 -7.66 -5.83
N LYS A 93 -10.68 -6.95 -6.29
CA LYS A 93 -9.73 -7.41 -7.28
C LYS A 93 -8.31 -7.19 -6.77
N ILE A 94 -7.43 -8.13 -7.00
CA ILE A 94 -6.04 -8.11 -6.55
C ILE A 94 -5.12 -8.47 -7.72
N GLY A 95 -4.03 -7.73 -7.85
CA GLY A 95 -2.90 -8.04 -8.72
C GLY A 95 -1.59 -7.70 -8.02
N PHE A 96 -0.50 -8.20 -8.58
CA PHE A 96 0.84 -8.01 -8.03
C PHE A 96 1.74 -7.45 -9.10
N ARG A 97 2.68 -6.60 -8.70
CA ARG A 97 3.71 -6.06 -9.59
C ARG A 97 5.03 -5.89 -8.86
N ALA A 98 6.10 -5.82 -9.64
CA ALA A 98 7.40 -5.45 -9.14
C ALA A 98 7.48 -3.95 -8.88
N ALA A 99 8.17 -3.54 -7.82
CA ALA A 99 8.33 -2.16 -7.41
C ALA A 99 8.86 -1.24 -8.52
N GLY A 100 9.75 -1.73 -9.39
CA GLY A 100 10.29 -0.95 -10.50
C GLY A 100 9.24 -0.49 -11.53
N SER A 101 8.07 -1.13 -11.54
CA SER A 101 6.97 -0.79 -12.44
C SER A 101 5.94 0.18 -11.84
N LEU A 102 6.14 0.65 -10.61
CA LEU A 102 5.23 1.61 -9.97
C LEU A 102 5.27 2.98 -10.63
N PRO A 103 4.19 3.78 -10.49
CA PRO A 103 4.23 5.20 -10.81
C PRO A 103 5.37 5.89 -10.05
N LYS A 104 6.16 6.68 -10.77
CA LYS A 104 7.25 7.47 -10.18
C LYS A 104 6.71 8.76 -9.58
N LEU A 105 7.17 9.11 -8.38
CA LEU A 105 7.02 10.45 -7.83
C LEU A 105 8.04 11.39 -8.50
N VAL A 106 7.57 12.20 -9.45
CA VAL A 106 8.42 13.13 -10.22
C VAL A 106 8.35 14.56 -9.68
N LYS A 107 7.18 15.01 -9.23
CA LYS A 107 7.00 16.37 -8.70
C LYS A 107 6.01 16.38 -7.56
N SER A 108 4.75 16.07 -7.84
CA SER A 108 3.67 16.10 -6.86
C SER A 108 2.71 14.95 -7.08
N VAL A 109 2.13 14.48 -5.99
CA VAL A 109 1.07 13.46 -5.99
C VAL A 109 0.09 13.77 -4.87
N GLU A 110 -1.17 13.41 -5.07
CA GLU A 110 -2.19 13.47 -4.03
C GLU A 110 -3.01 12.19 -3.99
N GLY A 111 -3.55 11.88 -2.82
CA GLY A 111 -4.34 10.69 -2.58
C GLY A 111 -5.29 10.85 -1.39
N ARG A 112 -6.08 9.81 -1.15
CA ARG A 112 -7.00 9.71 0.00
C ARG A 112 -6.95 8.33 0.68
N HIS A 113 -6.06 7.48 0.22
CA HIS A 113 -5.99 6.07 0.55
C HIS A 113 -4.53 5.64 0.66
N PRO A 114 -4.27 4.42 1.17
CA PRO A 114 -2.92 3.87 1.20
C PRO A 114 -2.36 3.73 -0.22
N ASP A 115 -1.08 4.06 -0.38
CA ASP A 115 -0.39 3.96 -1.66
C ASP A 115 1.10 3.67 -1.46
N VAL A 116 1.75 3.23 -2.53
CA VAL A 116 3.19 3.02 -2.61
C VAL A 116 3.71 3.68 -3.87
N LEU A 117 4.66 4.58 -3.69
CA LEU A 117 5.25 5.38 -4.77
C LEU A 117 6.72 5.02 -4.95
N LEU A 118 7.17 5.01 -6.19
CA LEU A 118 8.58 4.85 -6.50
C LEU A 118 9.26 6.23 -6.59
N TYR A 119 10.35 6.41 -5.83
CA TYR A 119 11.22 7.57 -5.95
C TYR A 119 12.61 7.12 -6.40
N THR A 120 13.14 7.75 -7.45
CA THR A 120 14.47 7.41 -8.02
C THR A 120 15.42 8.60 -8.04
N GLY A 121 15.04 9.71 -7.41
CA GLY A 121 15.90 10.90 -7.32
C GLY A 121 16.91 10.79 -6.18
N GLU A 122 17.81 11.77 -6.11
CA GLU A 122 18.78 11.91 -5.04
C GLU A 122 18.12 12.30 -3.70
N ARG A 123 18.91 12.45 -2.64
CA ARG A 123 18.39 12.96 -1.38
C ARG A 123 17.76 14.34 -1.57
N THR A 124 16.54 14.53 -1.09
CA THR A 124 15.83 15.82 -1.16
C THR A 124 14.89 15.99 0.02
N THR A 125 14.01 16.99 -0.02
CA THR A 125 12.92 17.20 0.91
C THR A 125 11.57 16.96 0.24
N LEU A 126 10.64 16.43 1.03
CA LEU A 126 9.27 16.19 0.62
C LEU A 126 8.36 17.09 1.46
N LYS A 127 7.66 18.03 0.81
CA LYS A 127 6.59 18.77 1.44
C LYS A 127 5.34 17.89 1.49
N LEU A 128 4.86 17.64 2.70
CA LEU A 128 3.68 16.84 2.97
C LEU A 128 2.55 17.74 3.47
N GLU A 129 1.34 17.52 2.93
CA GLU A 129 0.11 18.11 3.45
C GLU A 129 -0.91 17.00 3.69
N VAL A 130 -1.47 16.92 4.89
CA VAL A 130 -2.38 15.87 5.33
C VAL A 130 -3.62 16.51 5.97
N GLY A 131 -4.80 16.02 5.59
CA GLY A 131 -6.07 16.39 6.19
C GLY A 131 -6.23 15.88 7.62
N LYS A 132 -7.33 16.25 8.28
CA LYS A 132 -7.59 15.83 9.67
C LYS A 132 -7.83 14.32 9.77
N GLY A 133 -6.88 13.61 10.36
CA GLY A 133 -6.97 12.20 10.79
C GLY A 133 -5.62 11.50 10.73
N TYR A 134 -5.64 10.17 10.79
CA TYR A 134 -4.43 9.36 10.75
C TYR A 134 -3.76 9.34 9.37
N ALA A 135 -2.46 9.60 9.36
CA ALA A 135 -1.57 9.29 8.25
C ALA A 135 -0.17 8.89 8.74
N GLY A 136 0.41 7.87 8.12
CA GLY A 136 1.79 7.46 8.28
C GLY A 136 2.51 7.47 6.92
N PHE A 137 3.74 7.99 6.92
CA PHE A 137 4.64 7.99 5.79
C PHE A 137 5.93 7.28 6.19
N SER A 138 6.39 6.35 5.37
CA SER A 138 7.69 5.70 5.58
C SER A 138 8.43 5.51 4.27
N HIS A 139 9.75 5.45 4.35
CA HIS A 139 10.64 5.21 3.24
C HIS A 139 11.27 3.83 3.37
N ARG A 140 11.36 3.10 2.27
CA ARG A 140 12.10 1.85 2.17
C ARG A 140 13.12 1.94 1.04
N PRO A 141 14.42 1.74 1.30
CA PRO A 141 15.44 1.77 0.26
C PRO A 141 15.22 0.70 -0.82
N LEU A 142 15.53 1.02 -2.08
CA LEU A 142 15.49 0.04 -3.18
C LEU A 142 16.54 -1.06 -3.04
N SER A 143 17.67 -0.76 -2.38
CA SER A 143 18.74 -1.72 -2.06
C SER A 143 18.30 -2.83 -1.09
N GLY A 144 17.06 -2.77 -0.59
CA GLY A 144 16.61 -3.56 0.54
C GLY A 144 16.92 -2.86 1.86
N GLY A 145 16.27 -3.33 2.93
CA GLY A 145 16.38 -2.77 4.26
C GLY A 145 15.02 -2.60 4.95
N GLU A 146 15.09 -2.13 6.19
CA GLU A 146 13.92 -1.78 6.99
C GLU A 146 13.28 -0.49 6.50
N ALA A 147 11.98 -0.34 6.76
CA ALA A 147 11.29 0.91 6.50
C ALA A 147 11.66 1.92 7.59
N THR A 148 12.06 3.13 7.19
CA THR A 148 12.32 4.24 8.09
C THR A 148 11.10 5.16 8.11
N PRO A 149 10.55 5.50 9.29
CA PRO A 149 9.49 6.49 9.40
C PRO A 149 9.93 7.84 8.83
N LEU A 150 9.10 8.46 8.00
CA LEU A 150 9.27 9.84 7.55
C LEU A 150 8.43 10.79 8.40
N GLU A 151 7.15 10.45 8.60
CA GLU A 151 6.20 11.24 9.40
C GLU A 151 5.04 10.37 9.87
N GLY A 152 4.45 10.69 11.02
CA GLY A 152 3.26 10.03 11.52
C GLY A 152 2.40 11.01 12.31
N CYS A 153 1.18 11.27 11.83
CA CYS A 153 0.30 12.27 12.43
C CYS A 153 -1.11 11.73 12.67
N ASP A 154 -1.74 12.21 13.75
CA ASP A 154 -3.16 11.96 14.07
C ASP A 154 -3.92 13.30 14.12
N GLY A 155 -3.95 13.97 12.98
CA GLY A 155 -4.41 15.36 12.85
C GLY A 155 -3.93 15.99 11.53
N PRO A 156 -4.38 17.22 11.21
CA PRO A 156 -3.87 17.89 10.02
C PRO A 156 -2.37 18.17 10.17
N PHE A 157 -1.62 17.91 9.12
CA PHE A 157 -0.18 18.16 9.07
C PHE A 157 0.18 18.95 7.81
N ARG A 158 1.10 19.90 7.96
CA ARG A 158 1.75 20.59 6.85
C ARG A 158 3.20 20.83 7.24
N GLY A 159 4.12 20.20 6.53
CA GLY A 159 5.55 20.28 6.86
C GLY A 159 6.43 19.71 5.76
N THR A 160 7.72 19.73 6.00
CA THR A 160 8.75 19.17 5.12
C THR A 160 9.51 18.07 5.84
N VAL A 161 9.73 16.94 5.18
CA VAL A 161 10.52 15.82 5.71
C VAL A 161 11.69 15.52 4.78
N GLU A 162 12.78 14.99 5.32
CA GLU A 162 13.88 14.50 4.48
C GLU A 162 13.48 13.22 3.75
N LEU A 163 13.73 13.18 2.45
CA LEU A 163 13.64 11.98 1.65
C LEU A 163 15.07 11.46 1.40
N PRO A 164 15.46 10.31 1.99
CA PRO A 164 16.86 9.86 2.01
C PRO A 164 17.50 9.59 0.64
N GLY A 165 16.69 9.45 -0.41
CA GLY A 165 17.12 9.09 -1.76
C GLY A 165 16.26 7.97 -2.36
N PRO A 166 16.76 7.23 -3.35
CA PRO A 166 15.97 6.26 -4.11
C PRO A 166 15.32 5.20 -3.21
N GLY A 167 14.02 4.99 -3.39
CA GLY A 167 13.24 4.13 -2.50
C GLY A 167 11.77 4.04 -2.87
N LEU A 168 11.06 3.31 -2.03
CA LEU A 168 9.61 3.27 -2.00
C LEU A 168 9.12 4.16 -0.87
N ILE A 169 8.13 4.99 -1.17
CA ILE A 169 7.41 5.78 -0.18
C ILE A 169 6.10 5.05 0.09
N GLU A 170 5.97 4.47 1.27
CA GLU A 170 4.74 3.83 1.74
C GLU A 170 3.89 4.88 2.45
N VAL A 171 2.65 5.02 2.03
CA VAL A 171 1.64 5.90 2.65
C VAL A 171 0.55 5.02 3.23
N ASP A 172 0.36 5.08 4.54
CA ASP A 172 -0.80 4.49 5.22
C ASP A 172 -1.72 5.60 5.71
N CYS A 173 -2.81 5.85 4.99
CA CYS A 173 -3.64 7.01 5.23
C CYS A 173 -5.07 6.77 4.75
N LEU A 174 -6.06 7.28 5.50
CA LEU A 174 -7.47 7.27 5.10
C LEU A 174 -8.07 8.67 4.96
N VAL A 175 -7.20 9.69 4.95
CA VAL A 175 -7.56 11.10 4.77
C VAL A 175 -6.89 11.65 3.52
N ARG A 176 -7.30 12.85 3.09
CA ARG A 176 -6.64 13.51 1.96
C ARG A 176 -5.17 13.78 2.33
N TRP A 177 -4.27 13.47 1.41
CA TRP A 177 -2.86 13.76 1.55
C TRP A 177 -2.27 14.23 0.21
N SER A 178 -1.20 15.01 0.26
CA SER A 178 -0.36 15.33 -0.88
C SER A 178 1.11 15.34 -0.50
N ALA A 179 1.96 15.03 -1.47
CA ALA A 179 3.39 14.98 -1.32
C ALA A 179 4.03 15.68 -2.53
N THR A 180 4.91 16.66 -2.27
CA THR A 180 5.57 17.48 -3.30
C THR A 180 7.07 17.50 -3.06
N LEU A 181 7.85 17.15 -4.08
CA LEU A 181 9.30 17.24 -4.07
C LEU A 181 9.75 18.69 -4.24
N HIS A 182 10.82 19.05 -3.54
CA HIS A 182 11.52 20.32 -3.66
C HIS A 182 12.89 20.15 -4.30
#